data_AF-A0A7V4SRX3-F1
#
_entry.id   AF-A0A7V4SRX3-F1
#
_cell.length_a   1.000
_cell.length_b   1.000
_cell.length_c   1.000
_cell.angle_alpha   90.00
_cell.angle_beta   90.00
_cell.angle_gamma   90.00
#
_symmetry.space_group_name_H-M   'P 1'
#
loop_
_entity.id
_entity.type
_entity.pdbx_description
1 polymer ?
#
loop_
_entity_poly.entity_id
_entity_poly.type
_entity_poly.pdbx_seq_one_letter_code
_entity_poly.pdbx_strand_id
1 'polypeptide(L)'
;MTLTLRPLIVASGGEARLAVAGLAPGRAYRVAILPVREPGTRLEMDVQADARGRATWAQRVTWQGEALCDILVDEGQTPAATLYLYAAPPEMLRRRPLRCDFHVHTTYSDGRNSPAEMVLRGRELGLDALAITDHNQYVGSREAIEVAERLGLGLLCFAGEEVSAPDWHLLAIDARAPIEQAPAGYAGLRAAIDRVHSLGGRAYLAHPYWTTSRRHHLPPADYERLLTEGGLDGIELLGDVAWEDNLRSLARWSELGVEGGYPILGNSDTHGAAHTFGGFWTLVWAEAQTREAILRAIDERCSVACGLWVLEPPGQPARPRLQAFGPFDLVDLAIFLDRHYFPLHDALCREEAELGRRALAGEALPEATMAEVAARLAALQTECWAPAPE
;
A
#
# COMPACT_ATOMS: atom_id res chain seq x y z
N MET A 1 -26.37 -17.29 13.32
CA MET A 1 -24.99 -17.39 13.86
C MET A 1 -24.16 -16.43 13.04
N THR A 2 -23.61 -15.38 13.65
CA THR A 2 -22.75 -14.42 12.94
C THR A 2 -21.32 -14.82 13.22
N LEU A 3 -20.66 -15.43 12.24
CA LEU A 3 -19.25 -15.77 12.32
C LEU A 3 -18.43 -14.52 11.99
N THR A 4 -17.50 -14.16 12.87
CA THR A 4 -16.53 -13.10 12.59
C THR A 4 -15.28 -13.77 12.05
N LEU A 5 -15.11 -13.71 10.72
CA LEU A 5 -13.95 -14.25 10.03
C LEU A 5 -13.12 -13.08 9.51
N ARG A 6 -11.90 -12.95 10.03
CA ARG A 6 -10.87 -12.03 9.52
C ARG A 6 -9.94 -12.83 8.63
N PRO A 7 -9.49 -12.30 7.48
CA PRO A 7 -8.42 -12.98 6.74
C PRO A 7 -7.22 -13.19 7.66
N LEU A 8 -6.52 -14.31 7.52
CA LEU A 8 -5.35 -14.59 8.35
C LEU A 8 -4.12 -14.89 7.50
N ILE A 9 -3.08 -14.10 7.71
CA ILE A 9 -1.75 -14.31 7.15
C ILE A 9 -0.97 -15.20 8.13
N VAL A 10 -0.45 -16.32 7.64
CA VAL A 10 0.28 -17.33 8.43
C VAL A 10 1.65 -17.62 7.80
N ALA A 11 2.59 -18.10 8.62
CA ALA A 11 3.90 -18.51 8.12
C ALA A 11 3.78 -19.83 7.35
N SER A 12 4.27 -19.82 6.11
CA SER A 12 4.51 -21.04 5.34
C SER A 12 5.60 -21.90 5.98
N GLY A 13 5.50 -23.22 5.82
CA GLY A 13 6.53 -24.17 6.27
C GLY A 13 6.56 -24.43 7.79
N GLY A 14 5.66 -23.82 8.57
CA GLY A 14 5.61 -23.93 10.03
C GLY A 14 4.29 -24.47 10.58
N GLU A 15 4.12 -24.35 11.90
CA GLU A 15 2.85 -24.56 12.58
C GLU A 15 2.21 -23.21 12.90
N ALA A 16 0.95 -23.02 12.52
CA ALA A 16 0.18 -21.81 12.79
C ALA A 16 -0.98 -22.14 13.74
N ARG A 17 -1.25 -21.26 14.70
CA ARG A 17 -2.42 -21.37 15.57
C ARG A 17 -3.60 -20.67 14.91
N LEU A 18 -4.58 -21.44 14.45
CA LEU A 18 -5.78 -20.93 13.82
C LEU A 18 -6.92 -20.82 14.85
N ALA A 19 -7.76 -19.79 14.70
CA ALA A 19 -8.92 -19.61 15.56
C ALA A 19 -10.13 -19.09 14.77
N VAL A 20 -11.31 -19.57 15.15
CA VAL A 20 -12.60 -19.13 14.63
C VAL A 20 -13.49 -18.79 15.80
N ALA A 21 -14.20 -17.65 15.74
CA ALA A 21 -15.13 -17.20 16.76
C ALA A 21 -16.56 -17.03 16.20
N GLY A 22 -17.55 -17.09 17.08
CA GLY A 22 -18.96 -16.99 16.73
C GLY A 22 -19.62 -18.34 16.44
N LEU A 23 -18.99 -19.45 16.87
CA LEU A 23 -19.53 -20.81 16.78
C LEU A 23 -20.56 -21.06 17.90
N ALA A 24 -21.44 -22.04 17.71
CA ALA A 24 -22.37 -22.49 18.74
C ALA A 24 -21.57 -23.15 19.88
N PRO A 25 -21.70 -22.69 21.14
CA PRO A 25 -20.92 -23.22 22.26
C PRO A 25 -21.08 -24.73 22.43
N GLY A 26 -19.95 -25.42 22.64
CA GLY A 26 -19.91 -26.87 22.86
C GLY A 26 -20.13 -27.73 21.60
N ARG A 27 -20.52 -27.15 20.46
CA ARG A 27 -20.75 -27.87 19.21
C ARG A 27 -19.43 -28.27 18.55
N ALA A 28 -19.39 -29.47 17.97
CA ALA A 28 -18.32 -29.94 17.12
C ALA A 28 -18.55 -29.50 15.66
N TYR A 29 -17.47 -29.16 14.99
CA TYR A 29 -17.43 -28.72 13.59
C TYR A 29 -16.33 -29.48 12.86
N ARG A 30 -16.52 -29.71 11.56
CA ARG A 30 -15.43 -30.15 10.69
C ARG A 30 -14.84 -28.95 9.99
N VAL A 31 -13.52 -28.87 9.92
CA VAL A 31 -12.80 -27.84 9.18
C VAL A 31 -12.11 -28.49 8.00
N ALA A 32 -12.18 -27.85 6.84
CA ALA A 32 -11.45 -28.26 5.65
C ALA A 32 -10.62 -27.10 5.12
N ILE A 33 -9.30 -27.28 5.05
CA ILE A 33 -8.38 -26.31 4.45
C ILE A 33 -8.04 -26.76 3.04
N LEU A 34 -8.23 -25.84 2.09
CA LEU A 34 -8.12 -26.05 0.65
C LEU A 34 -7.14 -25.01 0.07
N PRO A 35 -5.85 -25.36 -0.09
CA PRO A 35 -4.90 -24.50 -0.77
C PRO A 35 -5.29 -24.27 -2.23
N VAL A 36 -5.38 -23.01 -2.65
CA VAL A 36 -5.90 -22.63 -3.98
C VAL A 36 -4.97 -23.09 -5.10
N ARG A 37 -3.65 -23.09 -4.85
CA ARG A 37 -2.62 -23.45 -5.83
C ARG A 37 -2.29 -24.95 -5.88
N GLU A 38 -2.83 -25.75 -4.97
CA GLU A 38 -2.62 -27.20 -4.92
C GLU A 38 -3.95 -27.93 -5.10
N PRO A 39 -4.51 -27.94 -6.31
CA PRO A 39 -5.78 -28.60 -6.57
C PRO A 39 -5.67 -30.09 -6.23
N GLY A 40 -6.44 -30.53 -5.23
CA GLY A 40 -6.42 -31.90 -4.70
C GLY A 40 -5.93 -32.01 -3.25
N THR A 41 -5.21 -31.00 -2.75
CA THR A 41 -4.87 -30.92 -1.33
C THR A 41 -6.10 -30.51 -0.53
N ARG A 42 -6.48 -31.36 0.44
CA ARG A 42 -7.57 -31.09 1.38
C ARG A 42 -7.16 -31.58 2.77
N LEU A 43 -7.03 -30.65 3.70
CA LEU A 43 -6.66 -30.95 5.08
C LEU A 43 -7.91 -30.87 5.94
N GLU A 44 -8.33 -32.00 6.52
CA GLU A 44 -9.53 -32.06 7.34
C GLU A 44 -9.22 -32.35 8.81
N MET A 45 -10.01 -31.75 9.69
CA MET A 45 -9.98 -32.01 11.13
C MET A 45 -11.31 -31.67 11.77
N ASP A 46 -11.57 -32.30 12.92
CA ASP A 46 -12.69 -31.92 13.76
C ASP A 46 -12.21 -30.93 14.85
N VAL A 47 -12.99 -29.88 15.06
CA VAL A 47 -12.74 -28.86 16.08
C VAL A 47 -13.96 -28.70 16.97
N GLN A 48 -13.75 -28.39 18.24
CA GLN A 48 -14.83 -28.17 19.19
C GLN A 48 -14.85 -26.71 19.65
N ALA A 49 -16.04 -26.09 19.59
CA ALA A 49 -16.24 -24.75 20.11
C ALA A 49 -16.27 -24.76 21.65
N ASP A 50 -15.52 -23.86 22.26
CA ASP A 50 -15.52 -23.63 23.70
C ASP A 50 -16.83 -22.98 24.19
N ALA A 51 -16.92 -22.72 25.50
CA ALA A 51 -18.09 -22.07 26.11
C ALA A 51 -18.35 -20.64 25.60
N ARG A 52 -17.35 -20.01 24.95
CA ARG A 52 -17.45 -18.68 24.34
C ARG A 52 -17.72 -18.74 22.83
N GLY A 53 -17.94 -19.93 22.27
CA GLY A 53 -18.16 -20.11 20.84
C GLY A 53 -16.88 -19.92 20.02
N ARG A 54 -15.70 -20.24 20.57
CA ARG A 54 -14.41 -20.18 19.89
C ARG A 54 -13.83 -21.57 19.70
N ALA A 55 -13.36 -21.87 18.50
CA ALA A 55 -12.53 -23.03 18.22
C ALA A 55 -11.10 -22.57 17.94
N THR A 56 -10.11 -23.32 18.41
CA THR A 56 -8.69 -23.01 18.20
C THR A 56 -7.90 -24.31 18.05
N TRP A 57 -7.03 -24.38 17.06
CA TRP A 57 -6.23 -25.56 16.77
C TRP A 57 -4.86 -25.18 16.21
N ALA A 58 -3.93 -26.13 16.25
CA ALA A 58 -2.63 -26.00 15.60
C ALA A 58 -2.73 -26.59 14.19
N GLN A 59 -2.25 -25.85 13.19
CA GLN A 59 -2.28 -26.23 11.79
C GLN A 59 -0.86 -26.24 11.24
N ARG A 60 -0.41 -27.37 10.72
CA ARG A 60 0.81 -27.40 9.91
C ARG A 60 0.53 -26.77 8.55
N VAL A 61 1.24 -25.69 8.23
CA VAL A 61 1.07 -24.94 6.98
C VAL A 61 2.06 -25.47 5.94
N THR A 62 1.60 -26.39 5.10
CA THR A 62 2.43 -27.04 4.07
C THR A 62 2.31 -26.41 2.69
N TRP A 63 1.45 -25.40 2.53
CA TRP A 63 1.18 -24.72 1.27
C TRP A 63 1.80 -23.32 1.25
N GLN A 64 1.81 -22.69 0.07
CA GLN A 64 2.12 -21.27 -0.12
C GLN A 64 0.97 -20.55 -0.84
N GLY A 65 0.75 -19.29 -0.48
CA GLY A 65 -0.32 -18.47 -1.01
C GLY A 65 -1.69 -18.74 -0.37
N GLU A 66 -2.75 -18.42 -1.11
CA GLU A 66 -4.12 -18.47 -0.61
C GLU A 66 -4.61 -19.90 -0.29
N ALA A 67 -5.36 -20.04 0.81
CA ALA A 67 -6.15 -21.21 1.11
C ALA A 67 -7.53 -20.81 1.66
N LEU A 68 -8.53 -21.64 1.36
CA LEU A 68 -9.86 -21.54 1.92
C LEU A 68 -9.97 -22.45 3.14
N CYS A 69 -10.45 -21.95 4.26
CA CYS A 69 -10.72 -22.71 5.47
C CYS A 69 -12.22 -22.77 5.70
N ASP A 70 -12.84 -23.84 5.21
CA ASP A 70 -14.26 -24.09 5.26
C ASP A 70 -14.69 -24.66 6.61
N ILE A 71 -15.70 -24.05 7.23
CA ILE A 71 -16.32 -24.50 8.48
C ILE A 71 -17.61 -25.25 8.16
N LEU A 72 -17.61 -26.55 8.45
CA LEU A 72 -18.68 -27.49 8.14
C LEU A 72 -19.41 -27.89 9.42
N VAL A 73 -20.73 -27.98 9.32
CA VAL A 73 -21.63 -28.04 10.48
C VAL A 73 -22.28 -29.42 10.64
N ASP A 74 -22.31 -30.22 9.57
CA ASP A 74 -22.85 -31.58 9.43
C ASP A 74 -22.15 -32.33 8.26
N GLU A 75 -22.64 -33.50 7.80
CA GLU A 75 -22.12 -34.22 6.60
C GLU A 75 -22.34 -33.48 5.25
N GLY A 76 -22.89 -32.25 5.29
CA GLY A 76 -23.10 -31.43 4.11
C GLY A 76 -21.80 -30.98 3.45
N GLN A 77 -21.81 -30.86 2.11
CA GLN A 77 -20.66 -30.37 1.35
C GLN A 77 -20.56 -28.83 1.30
N THR A 78 -21.61 -28.10 1.70
CA THR A 78 -21.62 -26.63 1.67
C THR A 78 -21.11 -26.06 3.00
N PRO A 79 -20.07 -25.20 2.99
CA PRO A 79 -19.57 -24.57 4.20
C PRO A 79 -20.60 -23.61 4.80
N ALA A 80 -20.71 -23.62 6.14
CA ALA A 80 -21.49 -22.60 6.85
C ALA A 80 -20.78 -21.24 6.86
N ALA A 81 -19.45 -21.24 6.74
CA ALA A 81 -18.66 -20.07 6.39
C ALA A 81 -17.25 -20.50 5.94
N THR A 82 -16.55 -19.58 5.29
CA THR A 82 -15.18 -19.77 4.78
C THR A 82 -14.28 -18.67 5.32
N LEU A 83 -13.22 -19.08 6.01
CA LEU A 83 -12.13 -18.22 6.45
C LEU A 83 -11.06 -18.20 5.34
N TYR A 84 -10.61 -17.01 4.95
CA TYR A 84 -9.56 -16.85 3.95
C TYR A 84 -8.19 -16.81 4.62
N LEU A 85 -7.30 -17.70 4.22
CA LEU A 85 -5.93 -17.78 4.73
C LEU A 85 -4.94 -17.41 3.63
N TYR A 86 -3.79 -16.85 4.01
CA TYR A 86 -2.65 -16.69 3.12
C TYR A 86 -1.38 -17.18 3.81
N ALA A 87 -0.69 -18.16 3.21
CA ALA A 87 0.59 -18.64 3.69
C ALA A 87 1.73 -17.84 3.03
N ALA A 88 2.35 -16.95 3.79
CA ALA A 88 3.45 -16.11 3.35
C ALA A 88 4.81 -16.64 3.86
N PRO A 89 5.93 -16.24 3.25
CA PRO A 89 7.25 -16.45 3.86
C PRO A 89 7.31 -15.87 5.29
N PRO A 90 8.00 -16.53 6.25
CA PRO A 90 8.02 -16.11 7.66
C PRO A 90 8.42 -14.64 7.90
N GLU A 91 9.32 -14.10 7.10
CA GLU A 91 9.78 -12.72 7.15
C GLU A 91 8.65 -11.70 6.88
N MET A 92 7.64 -12.09 6.09
CA MET A 92 6.50 -11.23 5.77
C MET A 92 5.55 -11.07 6.95
N LEU A 93 5.62 -11.93 7.97
CA LEU A 93 4.80 -11.80 9.18
C LEU A 93 5.32 -10.70 10.11
N ARG A 94 6.58 -10.30 9.96
CA ARG A 94 7.17 -9.18 10.71
C ARG A 94 6.88 -7.83 10.05
N ARG A 95 6.26 -7.84 8.86
CA ARG A 95 5.94 -6.66 8.06
C ARG A 95 4.44 -6.47 7.93
N ARG A 96 4.04 -5.22 7.81
CA ARG A 96 2.64 -4.80 7.65
C ARG A 96 2.48 -4.12 6.29
N PRO A 97 1.39 -4.40 5.58
CA PRO A 97 1.07 -3.70 4.34
C PRO A 97 0.64 -2.28 4.66
N LEU A 98 1.27 -1.30 4.00
CA LEU A 98 0.98 0.11 4.11
C LEU A 98 0.70 0.67 2.72
N ARG A 99 -0.46 1.30 2.53
CA ARG A 99 -0.77 2.02 1.29
C ARG A 99 -0.16 3.42 1.34
N CYS A 100 0.73 3.70 0.41
CA CYS A 100 1.50 4.95 0.36
C CYS A 100 1.28 5.66 -0.98
N ASP A 101 1.24 6.98 -0.96
CA ASP A 101 1.29 7.80 -2.18
C ASP A 101 2.33 8.90 -1.99
N PHE A 102 3.37 8.90 -2.82
CA PHE A 102 4.51 9.80 -2.66
C PHE A 102 4.56 10.93 -3.69
N HIS A 103 3.52 11.09 -4.51
CA HIS A 103 3.47 12.10 -5.57
C HIS A 103 2.08 12.77 -5.59
N VAL A 104 1.93 13.85 -4.83
CA VAL A 104 0.64 14.53 -4.63
C VAL A 104 0.83 16.04 -4.58
N HIS A 105 0.00 16.77 -5.31
CA HIS A 105 0.07 18.23 -5.44
C HIS A 105 -1.08 18.94 -4.72
N THR A 106 -0.80 20.17 -4.28
CA THR A 106 -1.71 21.03 -3.54
C THR A 106 -1.74 22.43 -4.16
N THR A 107 -2.49 23.35 -3.54
CA THR A 107 -2.53 24.76 -3.91
C THR A 107 -1.20 25.52 -3.75
N TYR A 108 -0.15 24.88 -3.21
CA TYR A 108 1.19 25.46 -3.14
C TYR A 108 1.91 25.44 -4.49
N SER A 109 1.60 24.49 -5.38
CA SER A 109 1.99 24.53 -6.81
C SER A 109 0.77 24.74 -7.71
N ASP A 110 0.31 23.69 -8.35
CA ASP A 110 -0.69 23.64 -9.41
C ASP A 110 -1.83 22.65 -9.12
N GLY A 111 -1.84 22.09 -7.91
CA GLY A 111 -2.97 21.37 -7.35
C GLY A 111 -4.15 22.28 -7.01
N ARG A 112 -5.32 21.68 -6.83
CA ARG A 112 -6.61 22.38 -6.64
C ARG A 112 -7.11 22.40 -5.20
N ASN A 113 -6.43 21.69 -4.31
CA ASN A 113 -6.85 21.48 -2.93
C ASN A 113 -5.72 21.82 -1.96
N SER A 114 -6.09 22.27 -0.76
CA SER A 114 -5.12 22.56 0.31
C SER A 114 -4.46 21.28 0.84
N PRO A 115 -3.28 21.36 1.49
CA PRO A 115 -2.68 20.21 2.16
C PRO A 115 -3.64 19.52 3.13
N ALA A 116 -4.45 20.28 3.88
CA ALA A 116 -5.42 19.72 4.81
C ALA A 116 -6.50 18.86 4.12
N GLU A 117 -7.05 19.35 3.00
CA GLU A 117 -8.02 18.60 2.20
C GLU A 117 -7.40 17.33 1.62
N MET A 118 -6.15 17.41 1.14
CA MET A 118 -5.45 16.26 0.56
C MET A 118 -5.08 15.20 1.62
N VAL A 119 -4.67 15.61 2.82
CA VAL A 119 -4.43 14.71 3.96
C VAL A 119 -5.70 13.95 4.33
N LEU A 120 -6.83 14.64 4.47
CA LEU A 120 -8.12 14.01 4.80
C LEU A 120 -8.61 13.10 3.68
N ARG A 121 -8.43 13.51 2.42
CA ARG A 121 -8.79 12.70 1.27
C ARG A 121 -7.91 11.45 1.16
N GLY A 122 -6.61 11.58 1.37
CA GLY A 122 -5.68 10.45 1.39
C GLY A 122 -6.07 9.44 2.46
N ARG A 123 -6.43 9.91 3.65
CA ARG A 123 -6.92 9.02 4.70
C ARG A 123 -8.24 8.36 4.33
N GLU A 124 -9.19 9.09 3.75
CA GLU A 124 -10.46 8.53 3.27
C GLU A 124 -10.27 7.43 2.22
N LEU A 125 -9.23 7.55 1.39
CA LEU A 125 -8.82 6.55 0.39
C LEU A 125 -8.11 5.33 0.99
N GLY A 126 -7.87 5.32 2.30
CA GLY A 126 -7.20 4.23 2.99
C GLY A 126 -5.68 4.28 2.90
N LEU A 127 -5.08 5.46 2.66
CA LEU A 127 -3.64 5.62 2.77
C LEU A 127 -3.18 5.56 4.23
N ASP A 128 -2.01 4.96 4.41
CA ASP A 128 -1.25 4.89 5.66
C ASP A 128 -0.06 5.84 5.65
N ALA A 129 0.42 6.20 4.47
CA ALA A 129 1.39 7.27 4.31
C ALA A 129 1.18 8.12 3.05
N LEU A 130 1.64 9.37 3.13
CA LEU A 130 1.45 10.37 2.08
C LEU A 130 2.67 11.30 1.99
N ALA A 131 3.15 11.63 0.80
CA ALA A 131 4.01 12.79 0.59
C ALA A 131 3.30 13.79 -0.32
N ILE A 132 3.17 15.03 0.17
CA ILE A 132 2.89 16.15 -0.72
C ILE A 132 4.23 16.54 -1.36
N THR A 133 4.24 16.74 -2.68
CA THR A 133 5.43 16.99 -3.49
C THR A 133 5.17 18.11 -4.48
N ASP A 134 4.66 19.24 -4.01
CA ASP A 134 4.42 20.41 -4.85
C ASP A 134 5.67 20.82 -5.65
N HIS A 135 5.49 21.21 -6.91
CA HIS A 135 6.56 21.60 -7.82
C HIS A 135 7.47 22.69 -7.25
N ASN A 136 8.73 22.32 -6.95
CA ASN A 136 9.76 23.20 -6.38
C ASN A 136 9.30 23.95 -5.12
N GLN A 137 8.37 23.38 -4.36
CA GLN A 137 7.81 23.96 -3.13
C GLN A 137 7.82 22.93 -1.99
N TYR A 138 8.59 23.23 -0.94
CA TYR A 138 8.71 22.35 0.22
C TYR A 138 7.63 22.56 1.29
N VAL A 139 6.97 23.74 1.29
CA VAL A 139 6.12 24.17 2.43
C VAL A 139 4.83 23.36 2.55
N GLY A 140 4.22 22.95 1.42
CA GLY A 140 2.97 22.20 1.44
C GLY A 140 3.07 20.86 2.17
N SER A 141 4.21 20.17 2.04
CA SER A 141 4.47 18.91 2.75
C SER A 141 4.66 19.09 4.27
N ARG A 142 5.24 20.22 4.69
CA ARG A 142 5.35 20.58 6.11
C ARG A 142 3.99 20.85 6.72
N GLU A 143 3.13 21.58 6.03
CA GLU A 143 1.75 21.80 6.46
C GLU A 143 0.97 20.48 6.54
N ALA A 144 1.13 19.57 5.58
CA ALA A 144 0.49 18.25 5.61
C ALA A 144 0.85 17.44 6.86
N ILE A 145 2.14 17.43 7.26
CA ILE A 145 2.62 16.80 8.50
C ILE A 145 1.91 17.41 9.71
N GLU A 146 1.92 18.74 9.82
CA GLU A 146 1.28 19.45 10.95
C GLU A 146 -0.21 19.17 11.01
N VAL A 147 -0.91 19.10 9.87
CA VAL A 147 -2.34 18.80 9.83
C VAL A 147 -2.61 17.37 10.28
N ALA A 148 -1.88 16.38 9.77
CA ALA A 148 -2.07 14.99 10.15
C ALA A 148 -1.83 14.77 11.66
N GLU A 149 -0.76 15.36 12.20
CA GLU A 149 -0.42 15.31 13.63
C GLU A 149 -1.46 16.03 14.49
N ARG A 150 -1.87 17.25 14.12
CA ARG A 150 -2.86 18.04 14.85
C ARG A 150 -4.23 17.35 14.89
N LEU A 151 -4.62 16.67 13.82
CA LEU A 151 -5.88 15.94 13.75
C LEU A 151 -5.79 14.53 14.37
N GLY A 152 -4.58 14.08 14.75
CA GLY A 152 -4.37 12.75 15.33
C GLY A 152 -4.72 11.62 14.38
N LEU A 153 -4.52 11.81 13.07
CA LEU A 153 -4.82 10.79 12.06
C LEU A 153 -3.76 9.68 12.07
N GLY A 154 -4.19 8.44 11.85
CA GLY A 154 -3.31 7.31 11.52
C GLY A 154 -2.63 7.38 10.15
N LEU A 155 -2.42 8.58 9.60
CA LEU A 155 -1.77 8.85 8.31
C LEU A 155 -0.40 9.48 8.54
N LEU A 156 0.66 8.80 8.12
CA LEU A 156 2.03 9.29 8.23
C LEU A 156 2.40 10.17 7.03
N CYS A 157 2.58 11.46 7.25
CA CYS A 157 3.03 12.36 6.18
C CYS A 157 4.57 12.46 6.10
N PHE A 158 5.11 12.48 4.89
CA PHE A 158 6.52 12.72 4.61
C PHE A 158 6.76 14.19 4.23
N ALA A 159 7.95 14.71 4.54
CA ALA A 159 8.42 15.91 3.86
C ALA A 159 8.68 15.54 2.40
N GLY A 160 8.30 16.42 1.48
CA GLY A 160 8.33 16.14 0.05
C GLY A 160 8.41 17.41 -0.78
N GLU A 161 9.02 17.27 -1.95
CA GLU A 161 9.13 18.27 -3.01
C GLU A 161 9.31 17.51 -4.33
N GLU A 162 8.58 17.89 -5.39
CA GLU A 162 8.95 17.47 -6.74
C GLU A 162 9.85 18.55 -7.35
N VAL A 163 11.12 18.23 -7.53
CA VAL A 163 12.07 19.12 -8.19
C VAL A 163 11.84 19.00 -9.68
N SER A 164 11.37 20.08 -10.29
CA SER A 164 10.90 20.05 -11.68
C SER A 164 11.75 20.94 -12.56
N ALA A 165 12.34 20.34 -13.60
CA ALA A 165 13.04 21.00 -14.67
C ALA A 165 12.34 20.78 -16.03
N PRO A 166 12.71 21.52 -17.10
CA PRO A 166 12.09 21.36 -18.42
C PRO A 166 12.16 19.96 -19.05
N ASP A 167 13.08 19.11 -18.61
CA ASP A 167 13.41 17.81 -19.20
C ASP A 167 13.58 16.69 -18.18
N TRP A 168 13.18 16.88 -16.91
CA TRP A 168 13.13 15.82 -15.90
C TRP A 168 12.39 16.32 -14.66
N HIS A 169 11.75 15.40 -13.95
CA HIS A 169 11.18 15.64 -12.63
C HIS A 169 11.71 14.60 -11.63
N LEU A 170 11.98 15.02 -10.40
CA LEU A 170 12.54 14.18 -9.34
C LEU A 170 11.77 14.37 -8.04
N LEU A 171 11.25 13.29 -7.47
CA LEU A 171 10.65 13.31 -6.14
C LEU A 171 11.75 13.26 -5.08
N ALA A 172 11.79 14.28 -4.23
CA ALA A 172 12.65 14.36 -3.06
C ALA A 172 11.85 14.01 -1.80
N ILE A 173 11.98 12.78 -1.31
CA ILE A 173 11.20 12.26 -0.19
C ILE A 173 12.03 12.29 1.10
N ASP A 174 11.45 12.80 2.17
CA ASP A 174 12.04 12.93 3.52
C ASP A 174 13.34 13.76 3.59
N ALA A 175 13.58 14.63 2.61
CA ALA A 175 14.67 15.60 2.67
C ALA A 175 14.41 16.61 3.81
N ARG A 176 15.46 16.94 4.57
CA ARG A 176 15.38 17.84 5.74
C ARG A 176 15.23 19.33 5.41
N ALA A 177 15.38 19.70 4.14
CA ALA A 177 15.30 21.07 3.65
C ALA A 177 14.87 21.06 2.16
N PRO A 178 14.47 22.20 1.59
CA PRO A 178 14.22 22.33 0.16
C PRO A 178 15.45 21.97 -0.67
N ILE A 179 15.24 21.39 -1.86
CA ILE A 179 16.34 20.97 -2.74
C ILE A 179 16.95 22.16 -3.51
N GLU A 180 16.20 23.26 -3.62
CA GLU A 180 16.49 24.40 -4.51
C GLU A 180 16.35 24.02 -5.99
N GLN A 181 15.98 24.97 -6.85
CA GLN A 181 15.80 24.70 -8.28
C GLN A 181 17.13 24.30 -8.93
N ALA A 182 17.12 23.19 -9.67
CA ALA A 182 18.23 22.75 -10.48
C ALA A 182 17.96 22.97 -11.98
N PRO A 183 19.01 23.23 -12.78
CA PRO A 183 18.86 23.50 -14.21
C PRO A 183 18.45 22.24 -14.99
N ALA A 184 17.97 22.43 -16.22
CA ALA A 184 17.73 21.34 -17.16
C ALA A 184 18.98 20.48 -17.42
N GLY A 185 18.74 19.27 -17.93
CA GLY A 185 19.76 18.33 -18.40
C GLY A 185 20.33 17.44 -17.30
N TYR A 186 21.03 16.39 -17.74
CA TYR A 186 21.57 15.34 -16.87
C TYR A 186 22.38 15.85 -15.67
N ALA A 187 23.23 16.87 -15.88
CA ALA A 187 24.04 17.42 -14.79
C ALA A 187 23.20 18.08 -13.70
N GLY A 188 22.09 18.72 -14.06
CA GLY A 188 21.14 19.29 -13.12
C GLY A 188 20.39 18.21 -12.34
N LEU A 189 19.93 17.17 -13.02
CA LEU A 189 19.34 16.00 -12.38
C LEU A 189 20.30 15.34 -11.37
N ARG A 190 21.57 15.16 -11.75
CA ARG A 190 22.61 14.62 -10.85
C ARG A 190 22.82 15.50 -9.62
N ALA A 191 22.91 16.82 -9.82
CA ALA A 191 23.05 17.75 -8.70
C ALA A 191 21.84 17.71 -7.76
N ALA A 192 20.62 17.57 -8.30
CA ALA A 192 19.40 17.41 -7.52
C ALA A 192 19.42 16.11 -6.70
N ILE A 193 19.79 14.98 -7.31
CA ILE A 193 19.95 13.69 -6.61
C ILE A 193 20.95 13.81 -5.46
N ASP A 194 22.15 14.33 -5.74
CA ASP A 194 23.21 14.48 -4.73
C ASP A 194 22.76 15.42 -3.59
N ARG A 195 21.97 16.45 -3.92
CA ARG A 195 21.41 17.39 -2.95
C ARG A 195 20.37 16.72 -2.05
N VAL A 196 19.45 15.94 -2.61
CA VAL A 196 18.47 15.14 -1.85
C VAL A 196 19.18 14.24 -0.84
N HIS A 197 20.20 13.50 -1.29
CA HIS A 197 20.99 12.64 -0.43
C HIS A 197 21.77 13.40 0.65
N SER A 198 22.35 14.57 0.31
CA SER A 198 23.05 15.41 1.29
C SER A 198 22.15 15.89 2.44
N LEU A 199 20.83 15.95 2.20
CA LEU A 199 19.82 16.32 3.18
C LEU A 199 19.21 15.10 3.90
N GLY A 200 19.65 13.89 3.54
CA GLY A 200 19.19 12.61 4.09
C GLY A 200 17.89 12.08 3.49
N GLY A 201 17.41 12.67 2.39
CA GLY A 201 16.21 12.21 1.70
C GLY A 201 16.48 11.04 0.74
N ARG A 202 15.43 10.66 0.02
CA ARG A 202 15.43 9.67 -1.07
C ARG A 202 15.00 10.32 -2.37
N ALA A 203 15.70 10.00 -3.45
CA ALA A 203 15.52 10.56 -4.78
C ALA A 203 14.87 9.51 -5.70
N TYR A 204 13.61 9.75 -6.07
CA TYR A 204 12.86 8.89 -6.99
C TYR A 204 12.62 9.63 -8.31
N LEU A 205 12.92 9.00 -9.44
CA LEU A 205 12.62 9.58 -10.75
C LEU A 205 11.10 9.50 -11.00
N ALA A 206 10.46 10.66 -11.16
CA ALA A 206 9.04 10.73 -11.49
C ALA A 206 8.83 10.33 -12.96
N HIS A 207 7.74 9.60 -13.21
CA HIS A 207 7.23 9.22 -14.53
C HIS A 207 8.29 9.15 -15.66
N PRO A 208 9.24 8.18 -15.62
CA PRO A 208 10.45 8.16 -16.46
C PRO A 208 10.18 8.13 -17.97
N TYR A 209 8.97 7.72 -18.37
CA TYR A 209 8.55 7.56 -19.76
C TYR A 209 7.48 8.55 -20.21
N TRP A 210 7.29 9.71 -19.56
CA TRP A 210 6.30 10.74 -19.92
C TRP A 210 6.55 11.44 -21.29
N THR A 211 6.79 10.65 -22.32
CA THR A 211 7.25 11.06 -23.65
C THR A 211 6.10 11.47 -24.55
N THR A 212 4.88 10.99 -24.28
CA THR A 212 3.72 11.24 -25.15
C THR A 212 3.27 12.70 -25.13
N SER A 213 3.49 13.40 -24.00
CA SER A 213 3.22 14.85 -23.85
C SER A 213 4.17 15.73 -24.69
N ARG A 214 5.30 15.17 -25.14
CA ARG A 214 6.41 15.86 -25.83
C ARG A 214 7.02 17.03 -25.04
N ARG A 215 6.83 17.08 -23.72
CA ARG A 215 7.38 18.09 -22.81
C ARG A 215 7.84 17.40 -21.51
N HIS A 216 8.79 17.99 -20.79
CA HIS A 216 9.12 17.57 -19.41
C HIS A 216 9.61 16.11 -19.23
N HIS A 217 10.03 15.43 -20.30
CA HIS A 217 10.50 14.05 -20.24
C HIS A 217 12.02 13.97 -20.21
N LEU A 218 12.53 13.04 -19.41
CA LEU A 218 13.93 12.66 -19.40
C LEU A 218 14.31 12.09 -20.77
N PRO A 219 15.34 12.63 -21.46
CA PRO A 219 15.83 12.04 -22.70
C PRO A 219 16.18 10.56 -22.49
N PRO A 220 15.79 9.64 -23.40
CA PRO A 220 16.05 8.21 -23.20
C PRO A 220 17.53 7.88 -22.95
N ALA A 221 18.45 8.58 -23.62
CA ALA A 221 19.90 8.41 -23.40
C ALA A 221 20.34 8.75 -21.98
N ASP A 222 19.68 9.74 -21.35
CA ASP A 222 19.95 10.14 -19.98
C ASP A 222 19.37 9.13 -18.98
N TYR A 223 18.22 8.52 -19.28
CA TYR A 223 17.69 7.42 -18.48
C TYR A 223 18.58 6.18 -18.54
N GLU A 224 19.04 5.78 -19.73
CA GLU A 224 20.02 4.68 -19.90
C GLU A 224 21.32 4.96 -19.14
N ARG A 225 21.74 6.22 -19.13
CA ARG A 225 22.90 6.66 -18.35
C ARG A 225 22.64 6.53 -16.85
N LEU A 226 21.48 6.90 -16.32
CA LEU A 226 21.11 6.67 -14.91
C LEU A 226 21.09 5.18 -14.55
N LEU A 227 20.57 4.31 -15.41
CA LEU A 227 20.57 2.86 -15.17
C LEU A 227 22.00 2.30 -15.03
N THR A 228 22.97 2.90 -15.72
CA THR A 228 24.37 2.49 -15.67
C THR A 228 25.14 3.14 -14.51
N GLU A 229 24.97 4.45 -14.30
CA GLU A 229 25.73 5.23 -13.31
C GLU A 229 25.15 5.13 -11.88
N GLY A 230 23.90 4.66 -11.73
CA GLY A 230 23.25 4.53 -10.43
C GLY A 230 22.83 5.88 -9.83
N GLY A 231 22.48 5.88 -8.55
CA GLY A 231 22.26 7.09 -7.74
C GLY A 231 20.80 7.46 -7.48
N LEU A 232 19.84 6.85 -8.15
CA LEU A 232 18.43 6.92 -7.72
C LEU A 232 18.15 5.88 -6.64
N ASP A 233 17.23 6.21 -5.73
CA ASP A 233 16.71 5.26 -4.75
C ASP A 233 15.51 4.49 -5.29
N GLY A 234 14.90 4.98 -6.37
CA GLY A 234 13.83 4.28 -7.05
C GLY A 234 13.29 5.04 -8.25
N ILE A 235 12.25 4.49 -8.86
CA ILE A 235 11.48 5.12 -9.94
C ILE A 235 9.99 5.03 -9.65
N GLU A 236 9.24 6.00 -10.15
CA GLU A 236 7.81 5.88 -10.30
C GLU A 236 7.51 4.98 -11.52
N LEU A 237 7.18 3.72 -11.23
CA LEU A 237 6.86 2.72 -12.26
C LEU A 237 5.51 3.04 -12.92
N LEU A 238 4.54 3.45 -12.10
CA LEU A 238 3.18 3.81 -12.50
C LEU A 238 2.78 5.17 -11.94
N GLY A 239 2.13 5.98 -12.77
CA GLY A 239 1.49 7.22 -12.32
C GLY A 239 0.55 7.84 -13.35
N ASP A 240 0.22 9.12 -13.17
CA ASP A 240 -0.67 9.86 -14.07
C ASP A 240 0.01 10.28 -15.38
N VAL A 241 0.30 9.29 -16.21
CA VAL A 241 0.77 9.49 -17.57
C VAL A 241 -0.11 8.74 -18.57
N ALA A 242 0.14 8.98 -19.86
CA ALA A 242 -0.50 8.21 -20.91
C ALA A 242 -0.29 6.71 -20.67
N TRP A 243 -1.30 5.93 -21.02
CA TRP A 243 -1.27 4.47 -20.91
C TRP A 243 0.00 3.85 -21.50
N GLU A 244 0.42 4.31 -22.69
CA GLU A 244 1.61 3.83 -23.39
C GLU A 244 2.90 4.15 -22.63
N ASP A 245 2.93 5.24 -21.86
CA ASP A 245 4.08 5.66 -21.07
C ASP A 245 4.25 4.74 -19.85
N ASN A 246 3.15 4.44 -19.14
CA ASN A 246 3.13 3.42 -18.08
C ASN A 246 3.53 2.03 -18.61
N LEU A 247 3.03 1.63 -19.78
CA LEU A 247 3.42 0.37 -20.42
C LEU A 247 4.90 0.29 -20.75
N ARG A 248 5.52 1.38 -21.24
CA ARG A 248 6.97 1.43 -21.53
C ARG A 248 7.79 1.32 -20.24
N SER A 249 7.39 2.03 -19.19
CA SER A 249 8.01 1.95 -17.87
C SER A 249 7.99 0.51 -17.35
N LEU A 250 6.82 -0.13 -17.39
CA LEU A 250 6.64 -1.52 -16.99
C LEU A 250 7.47 -2.49 -17.84
N ALA A 251 7.45 -2.33 -19.17
CA ALA A 251 8.20 -3.20 -20.07
C ALA A 251 9.71 -3.12 -19.81
N ARG A 252 10.24 -1.89 -19.63
CA ARG A 252 11.67 -1.70 -19.33
C ARG A 252 12.03 -2.28 -17.98
N TRP A 253 11.25 -2.02 -16.94
CA TRP A 253 11.51 -2.59 -15.61
C TRP A 253 11.47 -4.13 -15.64
N SER A 254 10.53 -4.71 -16.39
CA SER A 254 10.44 -6.17 -16.56
C SER A 254 11.65 -6.77 -17.29
N GLU A 255 12.22 -6.04 -18.26
CA GLU A 255 13.45 -6.44 -18.96
C GLU A 255 14.68 -6.40 -18.04
N LEU A 256 14.79 -5.38 -17.19
CA LEU A 256 15.88 -5.25 -16.21
C LEU A 256 15.76 -6.27 -15.06
N GLY A 257 14.53 -6.71 -14.76
CA GLY A 257 14.23 -7.60 -13.65
C GLY A 257 14.34 -6.92 -12.28
N VAL A 258 13.97 -7.65 -11.23
CA VAL A 258 13.94 -7.10 -9.85
C VAL A 258 15.32 -6.61 -9.40
N GLU A 259 16.38 -7.37 -9.70
CA GLU A 259 17.75 -7.03 -9.27
C GLU A 259 18.40 -5.97 -10.16
N GLY A 260 18.11 -5.97 -11.46
CA GLY A 260 18.70 -5.01 -12.42
C GLY A 260 17.93 -3.69 -12.52
N GLY A 261 16.67 -3.66 -12.09
CA GLY A 261 15.85 -2.45 -12.03
C GLY A 261 16.00 -1.70 -10.71
N TYR A 262 15.56 -0.44 -10.69
CA TYR A 262 15.42 0.33 -9.46
C TYR A 262 14.24 -0.17 -8.60
N PRO A 263 14.23 0.10 -7.28
CA PRO A 263 13.02 0.01 -6.47
C PRO A 263 11.88 0.82 -7.09
N ILE A 264 10.65 0.37 -6.88
CA ILE A 264 9.49 0.89 -7.60
C ILE A 264 8.47 1.53 -6.67
N LEU A 265 7.89 2.62 -7.17
CA LEU A 265 6.72 3.29 -6.64
C LEU A 265 5.59 3.25 -7.67
N GLY A 266 4.35 3.24 -7.19
CA GLY A 266 3.19 3.73 -7.93
C GLY A 266 2.65 4.95 -7.20
N ASN A 267 2.37 6.05 -7.89
CA ASN A 267 1.84 7.24 -7.23
C ASN A 267 0.80 7.92 -8.09
N SER A 268 -0.07 8.73 -7.48
CA SER A 268 -1.19 9.30 -8.21
C SER A 268 -0.84 10.49 -9.09
N ASP A 269 0.26 11.19 -8.79
CA ASP A 269 0.62 12.50 -9.39
C ASP A 269 -0.61 13.44 -9.44
N THR A 270 -1.33 13.43 -8.32
CA THR A 270 -2.69 13.97 -8.33
C THR A 270 -2.68 15.47 -8.07
N HIS A 271 -3.44 16.20 -8.89
CA HIS A 271 -3.58 17.65 -8.81
C HIS A 271 -4.89 18.06 -8.09
N GLY A 272 -5.48 17.14 -7.31
CA GLY A 272 -6.64 17.43 -6.46
C GLY A 272 -7.43 16.19 -6.07
N ALA A 273 -8.33 16.36 -5.10
CA ALA A 273 -9.05 15.27 -4.43
C ALA A 273 -9.94 14.40 -5.36
N ALA A 274 -10.39 14.98 -6.47
CA ALA A 274 -11.26 14.36 -7.48
C ALA A 274 -10.55 14.06 -8.81
N HIS A 275 -9.22 14.14 -8.85
CA HIS A 275 -8.40 13.78 -10.00
C HIS A 275 -8.04 12.28 -9.94
N THR A 276 -6.78 11.94 -10.15
CA THR A 276 -6.21 10.59 -10.06
C THR A 276 -6.00 10.07 -8.62
N PHE A 277 -6.40 10.82 -7.59
CA PHE A 277 -6.11 10.45 -6.20
C PHE A 277 -6.79 9.13 -5.81
N GLY A 278 -5.99 8.12 -5.46
CA GLY A 278 -6.45 6.75 -5.21
C GLY A 278 -6.53 5.87 -6.47
N GLY A 279 -6.19 6.41 -7.64
CA GLY A 279 -6.05 5.67 -8.89
C GLY A 279 -4.74 4.89 -8.98
N PHE A 280 -3.67 5.41 -8.38
CA PHE A 280 -2.36 4.77 -8.27
C PHE A 280 -1.80 4.98 -6.86
N TRP A 281 -1.06 4.00 -6.36
CA TRP A 281 -0.40 4.04 -5.05
C TRP A 281 0.69 2.97 -4.97
N THR A 282 1.54 3.06 -3.95
CA THR A 282 2.55 2.06 -3.63
C THR A 282 2.06 1.26 -2.44
N LEU A 283 2.06 -0.06 -2.56
CA LEU A 283 1.86 -0.93 -1.40
C LEU A 283 3.22 -1.37 -0.87
N VAL A 284 3.54 -1.01 0.37
CA VAL A 284 4.83 -1.26 1.02
C VAL A 284 4.66 -2.22 2.20
N TRP A 285 5.53 -3.22 2.32
CA TRP A 285 5.59 -4.09 3.49
C TRP A 285 6.71 -3.68 4.43
N ALA A 286 6.37 -2.90 5.46
CA ALA A 286 7.32 -2.34 6.43
C ALA A 286 7.15 -2.95 7.83
N GLU A 287 8.23 -3.01 8.60
CA GLU A 287 8.21 -3.52 9.98
C GLU A 287 7.39 -2.62 10.94
N ALA A 288 7.32 -1.32 10.62
CA ALA A 288 6.55 -0.33 11.36
C ALA A 288 6.07 0.80 10.44
N GLN A 289 5.01 1.50 10.83
CA GLN A 289 4.54 2.71 10.16
C GLN A 289 5.39 3.92 10.59
N THR A 290 6.66 3.92 10.19
CA THR A 290 7.60 5.03 10.41
C THR A 290 8.29 5.36 9.09
N ARG A 291 8.77 6.61 8.94
CA ARG A 291 9.40 7.08 7.69
C ARG A 291 10.59 6.19 7.33
N GLU A 292 11.45 5.92 8.30
CA GLU A 292 12.63 5.07 8.15
C GLU A 292 12.28 3.62 7.75
N ALA A 293 11.30 2.99 8.42
CA ALA A 293 10.92 1.62 8.10
C ALA A 293 10.26 1.47 6.73
N ILE A 294 9.47 2.47 6.29
CA ILE A 294 8.84 2.49 4.96
C ILE A 294 9.91 2.66 3.87
N LEU A 295 10.79 3.65 4.01
CA LEU A 295 11.86 3.88 3.03
C LEU A 295 12.81 2.68 2.97
N ARG A 296 13.18 2.10 4.11
CA ARG A 296 13.99 0.87 4.15
C ARG A 296 13.29 -0.30 3.46
N ALA A 297 11.97 -0.46 3.63
CA ALA A 297 11.24 -1.51 2.94
C ALA A 297 11.23 -1.32 1.42
N ILE A 298 11.15 -0.07 0.94
CA ILE A 298 11.29 0.25 -0.49
C ILE A 298 12.71 -0.07 -0.97
N ASP A 299 13.74 0.34 -0.22
CA ASP A 299 15.16 0.03 -0.52
C ASP A 299 15.40 -1.49 -0.63
N GLU A 300 14.74 -2.27 0.25
CA GLU A 300 14.75 -3.74 0.27
C GLU A 300 13.77 -4.37 -0.76
N ARG A 301 13.19 -3.57 -1.66
CA ARG A 301 12.26 -4.00 -2.73
C ARG A 301 11.01 -4.71 -2.22
N CYS A 302 10.61 -4.42 -0.98
CA CYS A 302 9.38 -4.89 -0.35
C CYS A 302 8.19 -3.98 -0.69
N SER A 303 8.06 -3.59 -1.97
CA SER A 303 6.99 -2.76 -2.48
C SER A 303 6.44 -3.28 -3.80
N VAL A 304 5.19 -2.93 -4.09
CA VAL A 304 4.57 -3.09 -5.41
C VAL A 304 3.94 -1.77 -5.84
N ALA A 305 4.03 -1.47 -7.14
CA ALA A 305 3.32 -0.35 -7.73
C ALA A 305 1.90 -0.79 -8.09
N CYS A 306 0.90 -0.06 -7.62
CA CYS A 306 -0.51 -0.40 -7.78
C CYS A 306 -1.25 0.62 -8.64
N GLY A 307 -2.30 0.17 -9.32
CA GLY A 307 -3.30 1.01 -9.95
C GLY A 307 -4.70 0.39 -9.97
N LEU A 308 -5.74 1.22 -10.01
CA LEU A 308 -7.13 0.78 -10.18
C LEU A 308 -7.55 0.93 -11.63
N TRP A 309 -7.95 -0.19 -12.25
CA TRP A 309 -8.34 -0.23 -13.64
C TRP A 309 -9.79 -0.62 -13.76
N VAL A 310 -10.58 0.21 -14.44
CA VAL A 310 -11.98 -0.08 -14.70
C VAL A 310 -12.08 -0.85 -15.99
N LEU A 311 -12.32 -2.16 -15.87
CA LEU A 311 -12.67 -2.98 -17.02
C LEU A 311 -14.18 -2.91 -17.23
N GLU A 312 -14.60 -2.65 -18.47
CA GLU A 312 -16.00 -2.66 -18.91
C GLU A 312 -16.22 -3.80 -19.92
N PRO A 313 -16.36 -5.07 -19.46
CA PRO A 313 -16.66 -6.16 -20.36
C PRO A 313 -18.04 -5.95 -21.00
N PRO A 314 -18.23 -6.27 -22.30
CA PRO A 314 -19.54 -6.19 -22.94
C PRO A 314 -20.61 -6.95 -22.13
N GLY A 315 -21.69 -6.25 -21.78
CA GLY A 315 -22.81 -6.84 -21.03
C GLY A 315 -22.57 -7.05 -19.52
N GLN A 316 -21.47 -6.52 -18.96
CA GLN A 316 -21.19 -6.59 -17.52
C GLN A 316 -20.99 -5.18 -16.95
N PRO A 317 -21.34 -4.95 -15.67
CA PRO A 317 -21.05 -3.68 -15.02
C PRO A 317 -19.54 -3.46 -14.94
N ALA A 318 -19.14 -2.20 -15.14
CA ALA A 318 -17.79 -1.72 -14.88
C ALA A 318 -17.38 -2.09 -13.46
N ARG A 319 -16.20 -2.70 -13.30
CA ARG A 319 -15.65 -3.02 -11.97
C ARG A 319 -14.19 -2.57 -11.90
N PRO A 320 -13.83 -1.70 -10.94
CA PRO A 320 -12.44 -1.40 -10.68
C PRO A 320 -11.74 -2.68 -10.20
N ARG A 321 -10.55 -2.94 -10.72
CA ARG A 321 -9.71 -4.06 -10.33
C ARG A 321 -8.32 -3.55 -10.01
N LEU A 322 -7.75 -4.05 -8.92
CA LEU A 322 -6.33 -3.87 -8.62
C LEU A 322 -5.48 -4.42 -9.76
N GLN A 323 -4.53 -3.62 -10.21
CA GLN A 323 -3.33 -4.06 -10.88
C GLN A 323 -2.14 -3.78 -9.99
N ALA A 324 -1.29 -4.78 -9.78
CA ALA A 324 -0.09 -4.67 -8.96
C ALA A 324 1.09 -5.22 -9.74
N PHE A 325 2.21 -4.50 -9.70
CA PHE A 325 3.45 -4.82 -10.41
C PHE A 325 4.62 -4.78 -9.44
N GLY A 326 5.49 -5.78 -9.52
CA GLY A 326 6.60 -5.98 -8.60
C GLY A 326 6.96 -7.47 -8.47
N PRO A 327 7.71 -7.85 -7.42
CA PRO A 327 7.99 -9.25 -7.12
C PRO A 327 6.71 -10.09 -6.99
N PHE A 328 6.70 -11.28 -7.59
CA PHE A 328 5.50 -12.10 -7.70
C PHE A 328 4.83 -12.42 -6.35
N ASP A 329 5.61 -12.78 -5.33
CA ASP A 329 5.06 -13.14 -4.01
C ASP A 329 4.37 -11.93 -3.33
N LEU A 330 4.89 -10.72 -3.54
CA LEU A 330 4.27 -9.50 -3.05
C LEU A 330 3.01 -9.15 -3.84
N VAL A 331 3.03 -9.33 -5.17
CA VAL A 331 1.85 -9.12 -6.03
C VAL A 331 0.72 -10.08 -5.65
N ASP A 332 1.03 -11.35 -5.42
CA ASP A 332 0.04 -12.35 -5.01
C ASP A 332 -0.56 -12.03 -3.63
N LEU A 333 0.27 -11.63 -2.67
CA LEU A 333 -0.20 -11.17 -1.37
C LEU A 333 -1.04 -9.88 -1.50
N ALA A 334 -0.66 -8.94 -2.35
CA ALA A 334 -1.43 -7.71 -2.60
C ALA A 334 -2.86 -8.03 -3.08
N ILE A 335 -3.01 -8.99 -4.00
CA ILE A 335 -4.31 -9.42 -4.53
C ILE A 335 -5.18 -10.08 -3.44
N PHE A 336 -4.57 -10.85 -2.55
CA PHE A 336 -5.28 -11.39 -1.39
C PHE A 336 -5.75 -10.28 -0.43
N LEU A 337 -4.86 -9.35 -0.11
CA LEU A 337 -5.15 -8.24 0.80
C LEU A 337 -6.23 -7.31 0.24
N ASP A 338 -6.22 -7.02 -1.06
CA ASP A 338 -7.24 -6.21 -1.74
C ASP A 338 -8.65 -6.81 -1.62
N ARG A 339 -8.76 -8.13 -1.70
CA ARG A 339 -10.05 -8.82 -1.58
C ARG A 339 -10.55 -8.92 -0.15
N HIS A 340 -9.66 -9.13 0.81
CA HIS A 340 -10.08 -9.60 2.14
C HIS A 340 -9.68 -8.68 3.31
N TYR A 341 -8.58 -7.94 3.19
CA TYR A 341 -8.08 -7.07 4.27
C TYR A 341 -8.48 -5.61 4.05
N PHE A 342 -8.13 -5.05 2.89
CA PHE A 342 -8.30 -3.63 2.63
C PHE A 342 -9.75 -3.12 2.68
N PRO A 343 -10.80 -3.88 2.31
CA PRO A 343 -12.17 -3.43 2.51
C PRO A 343 -12.52 -3.12 3.97
N LEU A 344 -11.92 -3.85 4.91
CA LEU A 344 -12.09 -3.63 6.35
C LEU A 344 -11.26 -2.44 6.83
N HIS A 345 -10.01 -2.35 6.35
CA HIS A 345 -9.11 -1.24 6.62
C HIS A 345 -9.70 0.09 6.15
N ASP A 346 -10.11 0.17 4.90
CA ASP A 346 -10.59 1.39 4.26
C ASP A 346 -11.90 1.89 4.90
N ALA A 347 -12.72 0.99 5.43
CA ALA A 347 -13.91 1.38 6.18
C ALA A 347 -13.55 2.16 7.46
N LEU A 348 -12.52 1.71 8.20
CA LEU A 348 -12.01 2.40 9.38
C LEU A 348 -11.31 3.71 9.01
N CYS A 349 -10.57 3.74 7.91
CA CYS A 349 -9.90 4.95 7.43
C CYS A 349 -10.90 6.03 6.99
N ARG A 350 -12.02 5.64 6.35
CA ARG A 350 -13.13 6.56 6.04
C ARG A 350 -13.79 7.11 7.30
N GLU A 351 -14.00 6.27 8.32
CA GLU A 351 -14.52 6.70 9.62
C GLU A 351 -13.57 7.72 10.27
N GLU A 352 -12.27 7.45 10.27
CA GLU A 352 -11.26 8.37 10.80
C GLU A 352 -11.17 9.69 10.02
N ALA A 353 -11.21 9.63 8.69
CA ALA A 353 -11.18 10.83 7.84
C ALA A 353 -12.41 11.72 8.06
N GLU A 354 -13.58 11.11 8.29
CA GLU A 354 -14.80 11.85 8.59
C GLU A 354 -14.73 12.56 9.94
N LEU A 355 -14.18 11.90 10.96
CA LEU A 355 -13.90 12.54 12.24
C LEU A 355 -12.88 13.67 12.07
N GLY A 356 -11.82 13.46 11.28
CA GLY A 356 -10.84 14.49 10.95
C GLY A 356 -11.46 15.72 10.27
N ARG A 357 -12.41 15.52 9.34
CA ARG A 357 -13.16 16.61 8.69
C ARG A 357 -13.99 17.41 9.69
N ARG A 358 -14.69 16.74 10.61
CA ARG A 358 -15.48 17.39 11.67
C ARG A 358 -14.60 18.19 12.62
N ALA A 359 -13.47 17.62 13.05
CA ALA A 359 -12.48 18.31 13.87
C ALA A 359 -11.89 19.54 13.16
N LEU A 360 -11.56 19.42 11.87
CA LEU A 360 -11.06 20.54 11.06
C LEU A 360 -12.12 21.66 10.92
N ALA A 361 -13.40 21.32 10.86
CA ALA A 361 -14.51 22.27 10.86
C ALA A 361 -14.78 22.92 12.23
N GLY A 362 -13.99 22.60 13.27
CA GLY A 362 -14.11 23.16 14.61
C GLY A 362 -15.12 22.45 15.50
N GLU A 363 -15.59 21.26 15.12
CA GLU A 363 -16.46 20.45 15.98
C GLU A 363 -15.69 19.88 17.17
N ALA A 364 -16.22 20.06 18.38
CA ALA A 364 -15.67 19.45 19.59
C ALA A 364 -16.02 17.96 19.66
N LEU A 365 -15.10 17.11 19.19
CA LEU A 365 -15.22 15.67 19.30
C LEU A 365 -14.81 15.18 20.68
N PRO A 366 -15.47 14.15 21.25
CA PRO A 366 -14.96 13.47 22.44
C PRO A 366 -13.56 12.89 22.16
N GLU A 367 -12.62 13.09 23.09
CA GLU A 367 -11.22 12.63 22.95
C GLU A 367 -11.12 11.12 22.66
N ALA A 368 -12.04 10.33 23.21
CA ALA A 368 -12.09 8.89 23.01
C ALA A 368 -12.45 8.47 21.57
N THR A 369 -13.13 9.31 20.78
CA THR A 369 -13.67 8.88 19.48
C THR A 369 -12.57 8.58 18.46
N MET A 370 -11.56 9.44 18.34
CA MET A 370 -10.40 9.18 17.46
C MET A 370 -9.59 7.98 17.95
N ALA A 371 -9.37 7.90 19.27
CA ALA A 371 -8.62 6.80 19.90
C ALA A 371 -9.28 5.43 19.68
N GLU A 372 -10.63 5.36 19.66
CA GLU A 372 -11.37 4.14 19.40
C GLU A 372 -11.15 3.63 17.97
N VAL A 373 -11.18 4.51 16.97
CA VAL A 373 -10.91 4.14 15.58
C VAL A 373 -9.46 3.67 15.41
N ALA A 374 -8.50 4.39 16.01
CA ALA A 374 -7.09 3.99 16.01
C ALA A 374 -6.88 2.61 16.68
N ALA A 375 -7.55 2.34 17.80
CA ALA A 375 -7.50 1.03 18.46
C ALA A 375 -8.08 -0.09 17.58
N ARG A 376 -9.16 0.18 16.84
CA ARG A 376 -9.76 -0.78 15.90
C ARG A 376 -8.85 -1.07 14.69
N LEU A 377 -8.13 -0.08 14.19
CA LEU A 377 -7.10 -0.26 13.14
C LEU A 377 -5.95 -1.12 13.63
N ALA A 378 -5.41 -0.84 14.82
CA ALA A 378 -4.36 -1.65 15.44
C ALA A 378 -4.80 -3.11 15.72
N ALA A 379 -6.05 -3.27 16.17
CA ALA A 379 -6.66 -4.58 16.37
C ALA A 379 -6.80 -5.34 15.05
N LEU A 380 -7.27 -4.69 13.97
CA LEU A 380 -7.40 -5.31 12.66
C LEU A 380 -6.08 -5.91 12.18
N GLN A 381 -4.96 -5.21 12.36
CA GLN A 381 -3.65 -5.75 12.00
C GLN A 381 -3.27 -6.97 12.85
N THR A 382 -3.52 -6.92 14.16
CA THR A 382 -3.19 -8.03 15.08
C THR A 382 -4.08 -9.25 14.88
N GLU A 383 -5.34 -9.05 14.50
CA GLU A 383 -6.29 -10.12 14.22
C GLU A 383 -6.03 -10.81 12.87
N CYS A 384 -5.49 -10.09 11.90
CA CYS A 384 -5.26 -10.59 10.55
C CYS A 384 -3.85 -11.18 10.33
N TRP A 385 -2.90 -10.97 11.25
CA TRP A 385 -1.54 -11.53 11.16
C TRP A 385 -1.27 -12.50 12.30
N ALA A 386 -0.86 -13.72 11.96
CA ALA A 386 -0.33 -14.64 12.96
C ALA A 386 1.00 -14.09 13.54
N PRO A 387 1.33 -14.42 14.80
CA PRO A 387 2.63 -14.08 15.37
C PRO A 387 3.75 -14.61 14.48
N ALA A 388 4.78 -13.80 14.25
CA ALA A 388 5.97 -14.25 13.57
C ALA A 388 6.61 -15.42 14.36
N PRO A 389 7.09 -16.48 13.69
CA PRO A 389 7.85 -17.53 14.36
C PRO A 389 9.14 -16.94 14.95
N GLU A 390 9.54 -17.46 16.12
CA GLU A 390 10.70 -16.97 16.90
C GLU A 390 11.98 -16.84 16.07
#